data_AF-A0A2W0AZV5-F1
#
_entry.id   AF-A0A2W0AZV5-F1
#
_cell.length_a   1.000
_cell.length_b   1.000
_cell.length_c   1.000
_cell.angle_alpha   90.00
_cell.angle_beta   90.00
_cell.angle_gamma   90.00
#
_symmetry.space_group_name_H-M   'P 1'
#
loop_
_entity.id
_entity.type
_entity.pdbx_description
1 polymer ?
#
loop_
_entity_poly.entity_id
_entity_poly.type
_entity_poly.pdbx_seq_one_letter_code
_entity_poly.pdbx_strand_id
1 'polypeptide(L)'
;YPVGKPTGIPEAIERICAAIDMACIWYWKEALCLQRSAATACLLKNYGVPAQLVIGAQLMPFKAHAWVEVNGRVVNDKPYTPEVYAVLDRC
;
A
#
# COMPACT_ATOMS: atom_id res chain seq x y z
N TYR A 1 -21.66 -16.60 1.95
CA TYR A 1 -20.78 -15.83 1.06
C TYR A 1 -19.72 -16.78 0.53
N PRO A 2 -19.55 -17.00 -0.79
CA PRO A 2 -18.58 -17.98 -1.25
C PRO A 2 -17.18 -17.41 -1.04
N VAL A 3 -16.41 -18.05 -0.18
CA VAL A 3 -14.98 -17.79 0.01
C VAL A 3 -14.30 -18.33 -1.25
N GLY A 4 -13.84 -17.41 -2.12
CA GLY A 4 -13.17 -17.76 -3.38
C GLY A 4 -11.94 -18.64 -3.17
N LYS A 5 -11.60 -19.42 -4.21
CA LYS A 5 -10.48 -20.37 -4.29
C LYS A 5 -9.19 -19.87 -3.62
N PRO A 6 -8.35 -20.79 -3.08
CA PRO A 6 -7.05 -20.43 -2.50
C PRO A 6 -6.25 -19.69 -3.56
N THR A 7 -6.14 -18.40 -3.32
CA THR A 7 -5.64 -17.41 -4.25
C THR A 7 -4.13 -17.37 -4.05
N GLY A 8 -3.34 -17.39 -5.13
CA GLY A 8 -1.88 -17.25 -4.99
C GLY A 8 -1.55 -15.94 -4.25
N ILE A 9 -0.44 -15.91 -3.49
CA ILE A 9 0.00 -14.70 -2.77
C ILE A 9 -0.03 -13.44 -3.67
N PRO A 10 0.44 -13.48 -4.94
CA PRO A 10 0.37 -12.32 -5.83
C PRO A 10 -1.07 -11.85 -6.13
N GLU A 11 -1.98 -12.77 -6.42
CA GLU A 11 -3.38 -12.45 -6.73
C GLU A 11 -4.12 -11.96 -5.47
N ALA A 12 -3.75 -12.44 -4.28
CA ALA A 12 -4.26 -11.90 -3.02
C ALA A 12 -3.81 -10.44 -2.78
N ILE A 13 -2.55 -10.10 -3.10
CA ILE A 13 -2.03 -8.73 -2.99
C ILE A 13 -2.83 -7.77 -3.87
N GLU A 14 -3.01 -8.12 -5.15
CA GLU A 14 -3.75 -7.31 -6.11
C GLU A 14 -5.21 -7.09 -5.68
N ARG A 15 -5.88 -8.16 -5.24
CA ARG A 15 -7.27 -8.08 -4.74
C ARG A 15 -7.40 -7.20 -3.50
N ILE A 16 -6.44 -7.27 -2.57
CA ILE A 16 -6.42 -6.44 -1.37
C ILE A 16 -6.19 -4.96 -1.74
N CYS A 17 -5.24 -4.67 -2.63
CA CYS A 17 -4.99 -3.30 -3.09
C CYS A 17 -6.24 -2.71 -3.77
N ALA A 18 -6.86 -3.46 -4.68
CA ALA A 18 -8.10 -3.05 -5.34
C ALA A 18 -9.26 -2.83 -4.34
N ALA A 19 -9.39 -3.68 -3.32
CA ALA A 19 -10.41 -3.52 -2.29
C ALA A 19 -10.18 -2.24 -1.45
N ILE A 20 -8.93 -1.91 -1.11
CA ILE A 20 -8.60 -0.67 -0.40
C ILE A 20 -8.85 0.55 -1.28
N ASP A 21 -8.46 0.53 -2.55
CA ASP A 21 -8.72 1.64 -3.47
C ASP A 21 -10.22 1.89 -3.61
N MET A 22 -11.03 0.83 -3.71
CA MET A 22 -12.49 0.94 -3.67
C MET A 22 -12.99 1.51 -2.33
N ALA A 23 -12.47 1.04 -1.20
CA ALA A 23 -12.84 1.58 0.11
C ALA A 23 -12.53 3.08 0.23
N CYS A 24 -11.39 3.54 -0.31
CA CYS A 24 -11.02 4.95 -0.36
C CYS A 24 -12.00 5.80 -1.19
N ILE A 25 -12.56 5.25 -2.28
CA ILE A 25 -13.58 5.93 -3.10
C ILE A 25 -14.89 6.11 -2.32
N TRP A 26 -15.30 5.09 -1.55
CA TRP A 26 -16.57 5.11 -0.81
C TRP A 26 -16.47 5.73 0.59
N TYR A 27 -15.25 6.02 1.05
CA TYR A 27 -15.05 6.69 2.32
C TYR A 27 -15.43 8.16 2.20
N TRP A 28 -16.33 8.61 3.07
CA TRP A 28 -16.89 9.97 3.05
C TRP A 28 -15.87 11.10 3.34
N LYS A 29 -14.63 10.76 3.70
CA LYS A 29 -13.51 11.71 3.85
C LYS A 29 -12.40 11.38 2.86
N GLU A 30 -11.55 12.35 2.60
CA GLU A 30 -10.34 12.13 1.80
C GLU A 30 -9.38 11.15 2.51
N ALA A 31 -9.04 10.06 1.82
CA ALA A 31 -8.00 9.13 2.24
C ALA A 31 -6.67 9.52 1.58
N LEU A 32 -5.78 10.17 2.34
CA LEU A 32 -4.45 10.52 1.84
C LEU A 32 -3.54 9.27 1.77
N CYS A 33 -2.37 9.43 1.17
CA CYS A 33 -1.42 8.35 0.92
C CYS A 33 -1.06 7.55 2.19
N LEU A 34 -0.92 8.22 3.34
CA LEU A 34 -0.59 7.55 4.60
C LEU A 34 -1.71 6.64 5.08
N GLN A 35 -2.95 7.13 5.14
CA GLN A 35 -4.10 6.32 5.59
C GLN A 35 -4.32 5.11 4.68
N ARG A 36 -4.26 5.34 3.35
CA ARG A 36 -4.41 4.29 2.35
C ARG A 36 -3.33 3.22 2.51
N SER A 37 -2.06 3.61 2.55
CA SER A 37 -0.93 2.69 2.66
C SER A 37 -0.90 1.96 4.01
N ALA A 38 -1.25 2.63 5.11
CA ALA A 38 -1.36 1.98 6.42
C ALA A 38 -2.46 0.91 6.42
N ALA A 39 -3.65 1.22 5.88
CA ALA A 39 -4.74 0.25 5.78
C ALA A 39 -4.36 -0.95 4.89
N THR A 40 -3.72 -0.70 3.73
CA THR A 40 -3.20 -1.76 2.87
C THR A 40 -2.18 -2.63 3.58
N ALA A 41 -1.18 -2.05 4.25
CA ALA A 41 -0.15 -2.81 4.96
C ALA A 41 -0.74 -3.67 6.08
N CYS A 42 -1.66 -3.11 6.89
CA CYS A 42 -2.35 -3.86 7.94
C CYS A 42 -3.16 -5.04 7.38
N LEU A 43 -3.93 -4.80 6.31
CA LEU A 43 -4.74 -5.86 5.71
C LEU A 43 -3.88 -6.95 5.07
N LEU A 44 -2.81 -6.59 4.36
CA LEU A 44 -1.85 -7.56 3.81
C LEU A 44 -1.18 -8.39 4.92
N LYS A 45 -0.72 -7.75 6.00
CA LYS A 45 -0.14 -8.43 7.17
C LYS A 45 -1.14 -9.42 7.80
N ASN A 46 -2.42 -9.06 7.89
CA ASN A 46 -3.48 -9.94 8.38
C ASN A 46 -3.71 -11.18 7.50
N TYR A 47 -3.36 -11.12 6.21
CA TYR A 47 -3.40 -12.23 5.26
C TYR A 47 -2.06 -12.98 5.15
N GLY A 48 -1.10 -12.72 6.05
CA GLY A 48 0.19 -13.39 6.08
C GLY A 48 1.19 -12.90 5.03
N VAL A 49 0.91 -11.77 4.37
CA VAL A 49 1.82 -11.13 3.43
C VAL A 49 2.80 -10.24 4.23
N PRO A 50 4.12 -10.37 4.05
CA PRO A 50 5.12 -9.56 4.75
C PRO A 50 5.22 -8.15 4.13
N ALA A 51 4.12 -7.41 4.16
CA ALA A 51 4.05 -6.04 3.67
C ALA A 51 4.79 -5.09 4.60
N GLN A 52 5.50 -4.11 4.03
CA GLN A 52 6.16 -3.02 4.74
C GLN A 52 5.49 -1.71 4.36
N LEU A 53 5.04 -0.93 5.35
CA LEU A 53 4.68 0.45 5.12
C LEU A 53 5.97 1.26 4.99
N VAL A 54 6.09 2.03 3.92
CA VAL A 54 7.25 2.89 3.66
C VAL A 54 6.81 4.33 3.69
N ILE A 55 7.52 5.15 4.46
CA ILE A 55 7.34 6.60 4.51
C ILE A 55 8.54 7.24 3.84
N GLY A 56 8.30 8.12 2.86
CA GLY A 56 9.35 8.84 2.16
C GLY A 56 9.03 10.31 1.98
N ALA A 57 10.08 11.09 1.68
CA ALA A 57 9.94 12.49 1.35
C ALA A 57 10.91 12.95 0.26
N GLN A 58 10.48 13.93 -0.52
CA GLN A 58 11.31 14.75 -1.39
C GLN A 58 11.49 16.11 -0.72
N LEU A 59 12.72 16.63 -0.67
CA LEU A 59 12.99 17.90 -0.01
C LEU A 59 12.57 19.11 -0.84
N MET A 60 12.77 19.08 -2.17
CA MET A 60 12.50 20.22 -3.05
C MET A 60 11.81 19.80 -4.36
N PRO A 61 10.58 20.28 -4.63
CA PRO A 61 9.66 20.87 -3.65
C PRO A 61 9.33 19.85 -2.55
N PHE A 62 9.03 20.33 -1.33
CA PHE A 62 8.74 19.42 -0.23
C PHE A 62 7.47 18.60 -0.52
N LYS A 63 7.61 17.28 -0.51
CA LYS A 63 6.50 16.32 -0.64
C LYS A 63 6.75 15.13 0.26
N ALA A 64 5.76 14.77 1.07
CA ALA A 64 5.76 13.51 1.81
C ALA A 64 4.86 12.51 1.10
N HIS A 65 5.25 11.25 1.10
CA HIS A 65 4.49 10.17 0.49
C HIS A 65 4.63 8.88 1.28
N ALA A 66 3.63 8.02 1.19
CA ALA A 66 3.64 6.72 1.84
C ALA A 66 3.10 5.65 0.87
N TRP A 67 3.79 4.53 0.81
CA TRP A 67 3.45 3.38 -0.04
C TRP A 67 3.72 2.07 0.70
N VAL A 68 3.34 0.95 0.09
CA VAL A 68 3.55 -0.39 0.63
C VAL A 68 4.48 -1.16 -0.30
N GLU A 69 5.45 -1.84 0.30
CA GLU A 69 6.33 -2.78 -0.39
C GLU A 69 6.13 -4.21 0.10
N VAL A 70 6.15 -5.18 -0.81
CA VAL A 70 6.20 -6.61 -0.52
C VAL A 70 7.41 -7.19 -1.23
N ASN A 71 8.35 -7.77 -0.48
CA ASN A 71 9.62 -8.29 -1.03
C ASN A 71 10.36 -7.24 -1.89
N GLY A 72 10.39 -5.98 -1.43
CA GLY A 72 11.06 -4.86 -2.12
C GLY A 72 10.33 -4.34 -3.36
N ARG A 73 9.09 -4.76 -3.62
CA ARG A 73 8.28 -4.29 -4.75
C ARG A 73 7.11 -3.44 -4.25
N VAL A 74 6.91 -2.28 -4.85
CA VAL A 74 5.74 -1.43 -4.57
C VAL A 74 4.47 -2.12 -5.05
N VAL A 75 3.44 -2.19 -4.20
CA VAL A 75 2.19 -2.92 -4.51
C VAL A 75 0.95 -2.03 -4.60
N ASN A 76 0.94 -0.86 -3.96
CA ASN A 76 -0.22 0.04 -3.92
C ASN A 76 0.06 1.41 -4.55
N ASP A 77 1.18 1.54 -5.24
CA ASP A 77 1.61 2.78 -5.88
C ASP A 77 2.45 2.46 -7.11
N LYS A 78 2.97 3.50 -7.77
CA LYS A 78 3.78 3.35 -8.97
C LYS A 78 5.12 2.67 -8.63
N PRO A 79 5.63 1.76 -9.49
CA PRO A 79 6.88 1.05 -9.22
C PRO A 79 8.09 1.96 -9.00
N TYR A 80 8.10 3.14 -9.62
CA TYR A 80 9.18 4.14 -9.52
C TYR A 80 9.07 5.07 -8.31
N THR A 81 8.07 4.93 -7.44
CA THR A 81 7.91 5.78 -6.25
C THR A 81 9.18 5.86 -5.38
N PRO A 82 9.93 4.77 -5.13
CA PRO A 82 11.17 4.82 -4.36
C PRO A 82 12.29 5.64 -5.01
N GLU A 83 12.21 5.92 -6.31
CA GLU A 83 13.18 6.76 -7.03
C GLU A 83 12.92 8.25 -6.81
N VAL A 84 11.68 8.61 -6.45
CA VAL A 84 11.24 10.01 -6.28
C VAL A 84 11.40 10.49 -4.84
N TYR A 85 11.22 9.60 -3.87
CA TYR A 85 11.19 9.93 -2.45
C TYR A 85 12.33 9.23 -1.70
N ALA A 86 13.10 10.00 -0.93
CA ALA A 86 14.05 9.43 0.01
C ALA A 86 13.27 8.72 1.12
N VAL A 87 13.61 7.45 1.38
CA VAL A 87 12.98 6.65 2.42
C VAL A 87 13.39 7.18 3.81
N LEU A 88 12.39 7.51 4.62
CA LEU A 88 12.55 7.96 6.01
C LEU A 88 12.34 6.83 7.00
N ASP A 89 11.36 5.95 6.75
CA ASP A 89 11.02 4.83 7.64
C ASP A 89 10.41 3.64 6.90
N ARG A 90 10.54 2.44 7.50
CA ARG A 90 9.94 1.18 7.05
C ARG A 90 9.39 0.40 8.26
N CYS A 91 8.08 0.14 8.30
CA CYS A 91 7.39 -0.50 9.44
C CYS A 91 6.39 -1.62 9.09
#